data_AF-A0A7Y2NA09-F1
#
_entry.id   AF-A0A7Y2NA09-F1
#
_cell.length_a   1.000
_cell.length_b   1.000
_cell.length_c   1.000
_cell.angle_alpha   90.00
_cell.angle_beta   90.00
_cell.angle_gamma   90.00
#
_symmetry.space_group_name_H-M   'P 1'
#
loop_
_entity.id
_entity.type
_entity.pdbx_description
1 polymer ?
#
loop_
_entity_poly.entity_id
_entity_poly.type
_entity_poly.pdbx_seq_one_letter_code
_entity_poly.pdbx_strand_id
1 'polypeptide(L)'
;MGTSLKCQQGLNTWGRFVFVLIASLIALQSAPAPTAASTRLSDSEAQQVDEAMRLFQRRGLQPPAVTIEFHDHTEACQGHPGYFRPRLDRIDICSDLPFVLVHELAHVWIEEHVSVATRRAFATRNDLPTWNDHDYDWKERGVELAAFTIQQVVMRDLDPRRPRNRELLANFNFLTRALSSPF
;
A
#
# COMPACT_ATOMS: atom_id res chain seq x y z
N MET A 1 -6.09 -32.18 50.04
CA MET A 1 -7.15 -33.07 50.55
C MET A 1 -7.51 -32.61 51.95
N GLY A 2 -8.73 -32.15 52.15
CA GLY A 2 -9.18 -31.56 53.42
C GLY A 2 -10.66 -31.21 53.31
N THR A 3 -11.47 -32.13 53.79
CA THR A 3 -12.93 -32.26 53.73
C THR A 3 -13.70 -31.22 54.56
N SER A 4 -14.82 -30.77 53.97
CA SER A 4 -16.17 -30.78 54.55
C SER A 4 -16.51 -29.88 55.75
N LEU A 5 -17.57 -29.07 55.61
CA LEU A 5 -18.85 -29.27 56.32
C LEU A 5 -19.89 -28.21 55.93
N LYS A 6 -21.08 -28.69 55.54
CA LYS A 6 -22.33 -27.94 55.48
C LYS A 6 -22.80 -27.64 56.90
N CYS A 7 -23.43 -26.49 57.12
CA CYS A 7 -24.56 -26.42 58.05
C CYS A 7 -25.58 -25.39 57.59
N GLN A 8 -26.85 -25.80 57.69
CA GLN A 8 -28.05 -25.08 57.32
C GLN A 8 -28.60 -24.25 58.51
N GLN A 9 -29.46 -23.30 58.17
CA GLN A 9 -30.76 -22.95 58.79
C GLN A 9 -30.92 -21.57 59.43
N GLY A 10 -31.99 -20.91 58.96
CA GLY A 10 -32.91 -20.07 59.75
C GLY A 10 -32.65 -18.57 59.65
N LEU A 11 -33.63 -17.67 59.53
CA LEU A 11 -35.08 -17.69 59.29
C LEU A 11 -35.48 -16.20 59.19
N ASN A 12 -36.70 -15.95 58.70
CA ASN A 12 -37.53 -14.76 58.95
C ASN A 12 -37.33 -13.49 58.09
N THR A 13 -38.20 -13.42 57.07
CA THR A 13 -39.28 -12.42 56.86
C THR A 13 -39.00 -10.92 57.00
N TRP A 14 -39.88 -10.15 56.31
CA TRP A 14 -40.13 -8.71 56.36
C TRP A 14 -39.58 -7.89 55.17
N GLY A 15 -40.49 -7.20 54.48
CA GLY A 15 -40.16 -5.99 53.73
C GLY A 15 -40.36 -6.07 52.22
N ARG A 16 -41.61 -6.01 51.77
CA ARG A 16 -41.98 -5.65 50.40
C ARG A 16 -41.54 -4.21 50.11
N PHE A 17 -40.64 -3.99 49.15
CA PHE A 17 -40.57 -2.76 48.36
C PHE A 17 -40.17 -3.12 46.93
N VAL A 18 -41.17 -3.21 46.05
CA VAL A 18 -40.96 -3.33 44.61
C VAL A 18 -40.73 -1.90 44.08
N PHE A 19 -39.48 -1.53 43.84
CA PHE A 19 -39.17 -0.41 42.96
C PHE A 19 -39.18 -0.94 41.52
N VAL A 20 -40.25 -0.63 40.78
CA VAL A 20 -40.25 -0.81 39.32
C VAL A 20 -39.42 0.33 38.73
N LEU A 21 -38.12 0.08 38.50
CA LEU A 21 -37.32 0.91 37.61
C LEU A 21 -37.77 0.61 36.17
N ILE A 22 -38.64 1.45 35.63
CA ILE A 22 -38.91 1.49 34.19
C ILE A 22 -37.65 2.09 33.56
N ALA A 23 -36.71 1.23 33.18
CA ALA A 23 -35.62 1.64 32.29
C ALA A 23 -36.24 1.92 30.92
N SER A 24 -36.40 3.20 30.59
CA SER A 24 -36.70 3.63 29.24
C SER A 24 -35.54 3.22 28.32
N LEU A 25 -35.72 2.10 27.61
CA LEU A 25 -34.90 1.75 26.45
C LEU A 25 -35.20 2.76 25.34
N ILE A 26 -34.47 3.87 25.33
CA ILE A 26 -34.33 4.66 24.11
C ILE A 26 -33.44 3.83 23.19
N ALA A 27 -34.07 3.09 22.27
CA ALA A 27 -33.36 2.57 21.12
C ALA A 27 -32.92 3.77 20.27
N LEU A 28 -31.69 4.24 20.47
CA LEU A 28 -31.02 5.00 19.42
C LEU A 28 -30.89 4.04 18.23
N GLN A 29 -31.78 4.19 17.25
CA GLN A 29 -31.51 3.68 15.92
C GLN A 29 -30.29 4.43 15.41
N SER A 30 -29.13 3.80 15.51
CA SER A 30 -27.97 4.20 14.74
C SER A 30 -28.41 4.26 13.28
N ALA A 31 -28.37 5.45 12.68
CA ALA A 31 -28.43 5.53 11.23
C ALA A 31 -27.36 4.57 10.68
N PRO A 32 -27.64 3.79 9.62
CA PRO A 32 -26.58 3.04 8.98
C PRO A 32 -25.50 4.05 8.59
N ALA A 33 -24.27 3.83 9.07
CA ALA A 33 -23.12 4.55 8.54
C ALA A 33 -23.19 4.46 7.01
N PRO A 34 -22.81 5.51 6.26
CA PRO A 34 -22.64 5.37 4.82
C PRO A 34 -21.74 4.16 4.63
N THR A 35 -22.28 3.12 3.99
CA THR A 35 -21.51 1.95 3.61
C THR A 35 -20.38 2.49 2.76
N ALA A 36 -19.18 2.60 3.34
CA ALA A 36 -17.98 2.78 2.54
C ALA A 36 -18.03 1.62 1.56
N ALA A 37 -18.26 1.94 0.28
CA ALA A 37 -18.18 0.96 -0.77
C ALA A 37 -16.72 0.53 -0.81
N SER A 38 -16.39 -0.49 -0.01
CA SER A 38 -15.24 -1.32 -0.27
C SER A 38 -15.61 -2.09 -1.53
N THR A 39 -15.43 -1.44 -2.68
CA THR A 39 -15.64 -2.09 -3.97
C THR A 39 -14.65 -3.25 -4.00
N ARG A 40 -15.19 -4.47 -3.89
CA ARG A 40 -14.41 -5.66 -4.20
C ARG A 40 -13.93 -5.48 -5.63
N LEU A 41 -12.64 -5.60 -5.86
CA LEU A 41 -12.05 -5.53 -7.20
C LEU A 41 -12.87 -6.38 -8.17
N SER A 42 -13.12 -5.87 -9.37
CA SER A 42 -13.59 -6.69 -10.49
C SER A 42 -12.55 -7.77 -10.81
N ASP A 43 -12.97 -8.83 -11.50
CA ASP A 43 -12.05 -9.91 -11.89
C ASP A 43 -10.89 -9.39 -12.76
N SER A 44 -11.14 -8.38 -13.60
CA SER A 44 -10.11 -7.77 -14.44
C SER A 44 -9.09 -6.98 -13.61
N GLU A 45 -9.55 -6.20 -12.64
CA GLU A 45 -8.67 -5.43 -11.73
C GLU A 45 -7.86 -6.38 -10.84
N ALA A 46 -8.48 -7.44 -10.32
CA ALA A 46 -7.79 -8.47 -9.54
C ALA A 46 -6.69 -9.15 -10.37
N GLN A 47 -6.97 -9.51 -11.62
CA GLN A 47 -5.97 -10.08 -12.53
C GLN A 47 -4.83 -9.10 -12.84
N GLN A 48 -5.14 -7.81 -13.00
CA GLN A 48 -4.14 -6.77 -13.23
C GLN A 48 -3.22 -6.61 -12.02
N VAL A 49 -3.76 -6.62 -10.80
CA VAL A 49 -2.99 -6.57 -9.56
C VAL A 49 -2.10 -7.81 -9.43
N ASP A 50 -2.66 -9.01 -9.61
CA ASP A 50 -1.91 -10.26 -9.48
C ASP A 50 -0.74 -10.34 -10.47
N GLU A 51 -0.94 -9.96 -11.74
CA GLU A 51 0.14 -9.95 -12.72
C GLU A 51 1.19 -8.87 -12.41
N ALA A 52 0.77 -7.69 -11.96
CA ALA A 52 1.68 -6.64 -11.53
C ALA A 52 2.57 -7.11 -10.37
N MET A 53 2.01 -7.78 -9.36
CA MET A 53 2.79 -8.35 -8.25
C MET A 53 3.74 -9.44 -8.72
N ARG A 54 3.29 -10.33 -9.63
CA ARG A 54 4.15 -11.36 -10.22
C ARG A 54 5.33 -10.77 -11.01
N LEU A 55 5.16 -9.64 -11.67
CA LEU A 55 6.25 -8.97 -12.40
C LEU A 55 7.43 -8.63 -11.48
N PHE A 56 7.16 -8.13 -10.27
CA PHE A 56 8.19 -7.85 -9.26
C PHE A 56 8.86 -9.15 -8.79
N GLN A 57 8.06 -10.18 -8.46
CA GLN A 57 8.58 -11.47 -7.99
C GLN A 57 9.51 -12.14 -9.01
N ARG A 58 9.17 -12.08 -10.31
CA ARG A 58 10.00 -12.64 -11.39
C ARG A 58 11.37 -11.98 -11.50
N ARG A 59 11.54 -10.77 -10.97
CA ARG A 59 12.82 -10.07 -10.86
C ARG A 59 13.48 -10.19 -9.49
N GLY A 60 12.97 -11.05 -8.61
CA GLY A 60 13.49 -11.26 -7.27
C GLY A 60 13.19 -10.10 -6.31
N LEU A 61 12.26 -9.21 -6.66
CA LEU A 61 11.81 -8.14 -5.77
C LEU A 61 10.65 -8.66 -4.92
N GLN A 62 10.64 -8.28 -3.64
CA GLN A 62 9.47 -8.50 -2.78
C GLN A 62 8.33 -7.61 -3.29
N PRO A 63 7.12 -8.16 -3.52
CA PRO A 63 5.95 -7.34 -3.83
C PRO A 63 5.66 -6.35 -2.70
N PRO A 64 5.36 -5.09 -3.02
CA PRO A 64 4.95 -4.12 -2.01
C PRO A 64 3.64 -4.53 -1.32
N ALA A 65 3.54 -4.30 -0.03
CA ALA A 65 2.29 -4.49 0.70
C ALA A 65 1.54 -3.16 0.74
N VAL A 66 0.52 -3.01 -0.12
CA VAL A 66 -0.17 -1.73 -0.31
C VAL A 66 -1.65 -1.94 -0.65
N THR A 67 -2.49 -0.99 -0.24
CA THR A 67 -3.91 -0.97 -0.67
C THR A 67 -4.02 -0.40 -2.08
N ILE A 68 -4.82 -1.01 -2.96
CA ILE A 68 -5.02 -0.52 -4.34
C ILE A 68 -6.50 -0.24 -4.54
N GLU A 69 -6.84 0.98 -4.93
CA GLU A 69 -8.19 1.42 -5.28
C GLU A 69 -8.23 1.85 -6.75
N PHE A 70 -9.21 1.36 -7.50
CA PHE A 70 -9.45 1.75 -8.89
C PHE A 70 -10.62 2.74 -8.96
N HIS A 71 -10.49 3.73 -9.85
CA HIS A 71 -11.44 4.84 -9.98
C HIS A 71 -11.73 5.10 -11.46
N ASP A 72 -12.98 5.46 -11.77
CA ASP A 72 -13.41 5.75 -13.15
C ASP A 72 -12.98 7.14 -13.65
N HIS A 73 -12.44 7.99 -12.78
CA HIS A 73 -12.09 9.37 -13.08
C HIS A 73 -10.78 9.80 -12.39
N THR A 74 -10.04 10.71 -13.04
CA THR A 74 -8.70 11.12 -12.61
C THR A 74 -8.66 12.00 -11.36
N GLU A 75 -9.79 12.48 -10.84
CA GLU A 75 -9.84 13.33 -9.63
C GLU A 75 -9.22 12.64 -8.41
N ALA A 76 -9.50 11.34 -8.23
CA ALA A 76 -8.91 10.53 -7.16
C ALA A 76 -7.39 10.41 -7.27
N CYS A 77 -6.84 10.60 -8.48
CA CYS A 77 -5.42 10.57 -8.78
C CYS A 77 -4.82 11.97 -9.03
N GLN A 78 -5.49 13.04 -8.56
CA GLN A 78 -5.04 14.44 -8.74
C GLN A 78 -4.84 14.85 -10.21
N GLY A 79 -5.62 14.26 -11.12
CA GLY A 79 -5.50 14.49 -12.56
C GLY A 79 -4.49 13.57 -13.27
N HIS A 80 -3.80 12.69 -12.54
CA HIS A 80 -2.86 11.73 -13.11
C HIS A 80 -3.52 10.37 -13.43
N PRO A 81 -2.88 9.50 -14.23
CA PRO A 81 -3.37 8.14 -14.49
C PRO A 81 -3.32 7.22 -13.27
N GLY A 82 -2.42 7.49 -12.32
CA GLY A 82 -2.24 6.76 -11.07
C GLY A 82 -1.58 7.67 -10.04
N TYR A 83 -1.71 7.32 -8.76
CA TYR A 83 -1.16 8.13 -7.67
C TYR A 83 -0.89 7.30 -6.41
N PHE A 84 0.38 7.10 -6.09
CA PHE A 84 0.80 6.58 -4.79
C PHE A 84 0.67 7.63 -3.67
N ARG A 85 0.01 7.24 -2.58
CA ARG A 85 -0.21 8.01 -1.35
C ARG A 85 0.61 7.44 -0.19
N PRO A 86 1.88 7.87 -0.01
CA PRO A 86 2.78 7.27 0.98
C PRO A 86 2.26 7.33 2.42
N ARG A 87 1.48 8.36 2.78
CA ARG A 87 0.92 8.51 4.13
C ARG A 87 -0.27 7.60 4.42
N LEU A 88 -0.89 7.03 3.38
CA LEU A 88 -2.08 6.18 3.50
C LEU A 88 -1.78 4.72 3.13
N ASP A 89 -0.55 4.42 2.72
CA ASP A 89 -0.16 3.11 2.19
C ASP A 89 -1.15 2.61 1.12
N ARG A 90 -1.41 3.50 0.16
CA ARG A 90 -2.42 3.30 -0.87
C ARG A 90 -1.97 3.78 -2.24
N ILE A 91 -2.33 3.05 -3.28
CA ILE A 91 -2.29 3.48 -4.67
C ILE A 91 -3.73 3.72 -5.15
N ASP A 92 -3.97 4.89 -5.75
CA ASP A 92 -5.17 5.14 -6.54
C ASP A 92 -4.84 4.96 -8.03
N ILE A 93 -5.63 4.17 -8.76
CA ILE A 93 -5.48 3.94 -10.21
C ILE A 93 -6.69 4.51 -10.93
N CYS A 94 -6.45 5.42 -11.88
CA CYS A 94 -7.48 6.10 -12.66
C CYS A 94 -7.31 5.86 -14.17
N SER A 95 -6.55 4.82 -14.54
CA SER A 95 -6.30 4.41 -15.91
C SER A 95 -6.26 2.89 -16.00
N ASP A 96 -6.83 2.37 -17.08
CA ASP A 96 -6.83 0.94 -17.44
C ASP A 96 -5.48 0.44 -17.98
N LEU A 97 -4.50 1.33 -18.17
CA LEU A 97 -3.20 0.99 -18.72
C LEU A 97 -2.38 0.18 -17.71
N PRO A 98 -2.03 -1.09 -18.00
CA PRO A 98 -1.38 -1.98 -17.01
C PRO A 98 -0.05 -1.45 -16.47
N PHE A 99 0.68 -0.69 -17.29
CA PHE A 99 1.97 -0.15 -16.90
C PHE A 99 1.90 0.93 -15.82
N VAL A 100 0.74 1.60 -15.66
CA VAL A 100 0.54 2.63 -14.64
C VAL A 100 0.57 2.01 -13.26
N LEU A 101 -0.16 0.90 -13.05
CA LEU A 101 -0.11 0.17 -11.78
C LEU A 101 1.31 -0.29 -11.43
N VAL A 102 2.06 -0.77 -12.42
CA VAL A 102 3.46 -1.19 -12.19
C VAL A 102 4.36 -0.01 -11.83
N HIS A 103 4.13 1.18 -12.40
CA HIS A 103 4.84 2.41 -12.05
C HIS A 103 4.55 2.82 -10.60
N GLU A 104 3.27 2.84 -10.20
CA GLU A 104 2.89 3.20 -8.83
C GLU A 104 3.40 2.17 -7.80
N LEU A 105 3.35 0.88 -8.11
CA LEU A 105 3.97 -0.16 -7.26
C LEU A 105 5.48 0.04 -7.14
N ALA A 106 6.15 0.53 -8.18
CA ALA A 106 7.57 0.83 -8.10
C ALA A 106 7.86 1.97 -7.12
N HIS A 107 6.99 2.99 -7.04
CA HIS A 107 7.08 4.03 -6.00
C HIS A 107 6.99 3.44 -4.59
N VAL A 108 6.02 2.56 -4.33
CA VAL A 108 5.89 1.87 -3.04
C VAL A 108 7.16 1.08 -2.71
N TRP A 109 7.64 0.27 -3.67
CA TRP A 109 8.83 -0.55 -3.50
C TRP A 109 10.05 0.30 -3.13
N ILE A 110 10.24 1.43 -3.80
CA ILE A 110 11.32 2.38 -3.54
C ILE A 110 11.21 2.97 -2.13
N GLU A 111 9.99 3.32 -1.71
CA GLU A 111 9.73 3.90 -0.39
C GLU A 111 10.12 2.92 0.73
N GLU A 112 9.80 1.63 0.55
CA GLU A 112 10.08 0.56 1.51
C GLU A 112 11.55 0.10 1.52
N HIS A 113 12.21 0.03 0.36
CA HIS A 113 13.46 -0.72 0.22
C HIS A 113 14.70 0.14 -0.07
N VAL A 114 14.53 1.36 -0.57
CA VAL A 114 15.65 2.20 -1.00
C VAL A 114 15.94 3.25 0.07
N SER A 115 17.11 3.19 0.69
CA SER A 115 17.52 4.16 1.72
C SER A 115 17.61 5.60 1.18
N VAL A 116 17.43 6.61 2.04
CA VAL A 116 17.61 8.03 1.68
C VAL A 116 19.00 8.31 1.08
N ALA A 117 20.04 7.65 1.58
CA ALA A 117 21.39 7.79 1.04
C ALA A 117 21.47 7.25 -0.40
N THR A 118 20.87 6.09 -0.66
CA THR A 118 20.78 5.50 -2.01
C THR A 118 19.98 6.38 -2.95
N ARG A 119 18.85 6.95 -2.50
CA ARG A 119 18.01 7.89 -3.29
C ARG A 119 18.81 9.12 -3.73
N ARG A 120 19.55 9.74 -2.80
CA ARG A 120 20.44 10.88 -3.09
C ARG A 120 21.53 10.50 -4.08
N ALA A 121 22.21 9.37 -3.84
CA ALA A 121 23.26 8.89 -4.73
C ALA A 121 22.74 8.53 -6.13
N PHE A 122 21.49 8.02 -6.23
CA PHE A 122 20.83 7.76 -7.50
C PHE A 122 20.55 9.05 -8.28
N ALA A 123 20.02 10.07 -7.61
CA ALA A 123 19.80 11.38 -8.23
C ALA A 123 21.12 11.98 -8.74
N THR A 124 22.17 12.00 -7.91
CA THR A 124 23.51 12.47 -8.32
C THR A 124 24.08 11.66 -9.49
N ARG A 125 23.94 10.33 -9.47
CA ARG A 125 24.42 9.45 -10.55
C ARG A 125 23.79 9.78 -11.90
N ASN A 126 22.53 10.20 -11.90
CA ASN A 126 21.74 10.47 -13.09
C ASN A 126 21.63 11.97 -13.40
N ASP A 127 22.47 12.80 -12.78
CA ASP A 127 22.49 14.26 -12.96
C ASP A 127 21.12 14.92 -12.76
N LEU A 128 20.36 14.43 -11.77
CA LEU A 128 19.05 14.95 -11.44
C LEU A 128 19.14 15.97 -10.30
N PRO A 129 18.47 17.13 -10.42
CA PRO A 129 18.59 18.22 -9.45
C PRO A 129 17.95 17.88 -8.11
N THR A 130 16.99 16.96 -8.09
CA THR A 130 16.25 16.59 -6.89
C THR A 130 15.84 15.12 -6.90
N TRP A 131 15.58 14.59 -5.71
CA TRP A 131 14.93 13.29 -5.58
C TRP A 131 13.42 13.40 -5.83
N ASN A 132 12.72 14.28 -5.12
CA ASN A 132 11.26 14.39 -5.18
C ASN A 132 10.77 15.79 -4.77
N ASP A 133 11.46 16.83 -5.23
CA ASP A 133 10.98 18.21 -5.06
C ASP A 133 9.97 18.52 -6.18
N HIS A 134 8.82 19.06 -5.78
CA HIS A 134 7.71 19.36 -6.68
C HIS A 134 7.86 20.72 -7.38
N ASP A 135 8.89 21.50 -7.03
CA ASP A 135 9.27 22.72 -7.76
C ASP A 135 9.97 22.43 -9.10
N TYR A 136 10.31 21.17 -9.36
CA TYR A 136 10.92 20.68 -10.61
C TYR A 136 9.93 19.91 -11.47
N ASP A 137 10.15 19.89 -12.79
CA ASP A 137 9.34 19.09 -13.71
C ASP A 137 9.33 17.62 -13.28
N TRP A 138 8.20 16.94 -13.45
CA TRP A 138 8.03 15.52 -13.11
C TRP A 138 9.21 14.64 -13.60
N LYS A 139 9.66 14.85 -14.84
CA LYS A 139 10.76 14.10 -15.48
C LYS A 139 12.14 14.36 -14.89
N GLU A 140 12.30 15.45 -14.15
CA GLU A 140 13.56 15.89 -13.53
C GLU A 140 13.71 15.36 -12.09
N ARG A 141 12.71 14.63 -11.60
CA ARG A 141 12.70 14.07 -10.25
C ARG A 141 13.29 12.65 -10.24
N GLY A 142 14.26 12.43 -9.36
CA GLY A 142 14.90 11.13 -9.15
C GLY A 142 13.93 9.98 -8.87
N VAL A 143 12.87 10.24 -8.10
CA VAL A 143 11.87 9.24 -7.75
C VAL A 143 11.12 8.71 -8.98
N GLU A 144 10.84 9.58 -9.96
CA GLU A 144 10.10 9.20 -11.16
C GLU A 144 10.98 8.41 -12.13
N LEU A 145 12.25 8.82 -12.30
CA LEU A 145 13.21 8.02 -13.07
C LEU A 145 13.43 6.65 -12.41
N ALA A 146 13.49 6.58 -11.08
CA ALA A 146 13.65 5.32 -10.35
C ALA A 146 12.42 4.41 -10.54
N ALA A 147 11.20 4.94 -10.36
CA ALA A 147 9.96 4.19 -10.57
C ALA A 147 9.84 3.69 -12.02
N PHE A 148 10.09 4.57 -12.99
CA PHE A 148 10.12 4.22 -14.40
C PHE A 148 11.17 3.14 -14.70
N THR A 149 12.37 3.23 -14.11
CA THR A 149 13.43 2.24 -14.29
C THR A 149 12.98 0.85 -13.83
N ILE A 150 12.42 0.76 -12.62
CA ILE A 150 11.90 -0.51 -12.08
C ILE A 150 10.78 -1.04 -12.97
N GLN A 151 9.79 -0.20 -13.29
CA GLN A 151 8.70 -0.54 -14.19
C GLN A 151 9.21 -1.16 -15.51
N GLN A 152 10.15 -0.50 -16.18
CA GLN A 152 10.69 -1.00 -17.45
C GLN A 152 11.38 -2.36 -17.31
N VAL A 153 12.15 -2.58 -16.24
CA VAL A 153 12.90 -3.82 -16.04
C VAL A 153 11.98 -4.98 -15.62
N VAL A 154 10.99 -4.74 -14.78
CA VAL A 154 10.05 -5.80 -14.38
C VAL A 154 9.14 -6.21 -15.54
N MET A 155 8.69 -5.27 -16.37
CA MET A 155 7.76 -5.52 -17.48
C MET A 155 8.37 -6.16 -18.72
N ARG A 156 9.68 -6.03 -18.93
CA ARG A 156 10.30 -6.33 -20.22
C ARG A 156 11.54 -7.17 -20.07
N ASP A 157 11.79 -8.05 -21.02
CA ASP A 157 13.10 -8.66 -21.17
C ASP A 157 14.02 -7.73 -21.99
N LEU A 158 14.99 -7.12 -21.31
CA LEU A 158 15.84 -6.07 -21.89
C LEU A 158 17.14 -6.67 -22.42
N ASP A 159 17.35 -6.59 -23.73
CA ASP A 159 18.63 -6.97 -24.35
C ASP A 159 19.76 -6.00 -23.93
N PRO A 160 20.78 -6.44 -23.17
CA PRO A 160 21.86 -5.58 -22.67
C PRO A 160 22.81 -5.09 -23.79
N ARG A 161 22.70 -5.60 -25.01
CA ARG A 161 23.49 -5.10 -26.15
C ARG A 161 23.00 -3.72 -26.60
N ARG A 162 21.75 -3.36 -26.32
CA ARG A 162 21.21 -2.04 -26.66
C ARG A 162 21.65 -0.98 -25.64
N PRO A 163 22.25 0.15 -26.06
CA PRO A 163 22.77 1.17 -25.14
C PRO A 163 21.75 1.66 -24.10
N ARG A 164 20.53 2.00 -24.54
CA ARG A 164 19.45 2.44 -23.63
C ARG A 164 19.08 1.40 -22.58
N ASN A 165 19.14 0.11 -22.94
CA ASN A 165 18.84 -0.97 -21.99
C ASN A 165 19.94 -1.13 -20.95
N ARG A 166 21.22 -0.90 -21.32
CA ARG A 166 22.33 -0.96 -20.35
C ARG A 166 22.17 0.05 -19.24
N GLU A 167 21.75 1.27 -19.58
CA GLU A 167 21.53 2.32 -18.60
C GLU A 167 20.38 1.98 -17.65
N LEU A 168 19.23 1.52 -18.19
CA LEU A 168 18.11 1.04 -17.37
C LEU A 168 18.53 -0.11 -16.44
N LEU A 169 19.26 -1.10 -16.95
CA LEU A 169 19.75 -2.22 -16.15
C LEU A 169 20.79 -1.77 -15.10
N ALA A 170 21.65 -0.82 -15.42
CA ALA A 170 22.61 -0.27 -14.47
C ALA A 170 21.90 0.49 -13.33
N ASN A 171 20.87 1.26 -13.65
CA ASN A 171 20.05 1.99 -12.67
C ASN A 171 19.23 1.03 -11.81
N PHE A 172 18.63 0.01 -12.42
CA PHE A 172 17.91 -1.04 -11.68
C PHE A 172 18.82 -1.76 -10.70
N ASN A 173 20.00 -2.20 -11.15
CA ASN A 173 20.98 -2.86 -10.30
C ASN A 173 21.50 -1.92 -9.19
N PHE A 174 21.62 -0.62 -9.47
CA PHE A 174 22.00 0.35 -8.45
C PHE A 174 20.96 0.44 -7.34
N LEU A 175 19.67 0.52 -7.70
CA LEU A 175 18.56 0.63 -6.75
C LEU A 175 18.37 -0.66 -5.93
N THR A 176 18.61 -1.83 -6.53
CA THR A 176 18.27 -3.14 -5.94
C THR A 176 19.44 -3.85 -5.28
N ARG A 177 20.68 -3.34 -5.41
CA ARG A 177 21.91 -3.97 -4.88
C ARG A 177 21.89 -4.26 -3.37
N ALA A 178 21.13 -3.50 -2.59
CA ALA A 178 21.00 -3.71 -1.15
C ALA A 178 20.36 -5.06 -0.79
N LEU A 179 19.60 -5.68 -1.70
CA LEU A 179 18.99 -6.99 -1.49
C LEU A 179 20.01 -8.15 -1.53
N SER A 180 21.25 -7.91 -1.97
CA SER A 180 22.27 -8.95 -2.16
C SER A 180 23.35 -9.01 -1.08
N SER A 181 23.25 -8.17 -0.04
CA SER A 181 24.21 -8.18 1.08
C SER A 181 23.53 -8.71 2.33
N PRO A 182 23.82 -9.95 2.77
CA PRO A 182 23.43 -10.37 4.10
C PRO A 182 24.29 -9.55 5.08
N PHE A 183 23.64 -8.82 5.99
CA PHE A 183 24.28 -8.52 7.27
C PHE A 183 24.31 -9.81 8.10
#